data_AF-A0A1I7JCQ1-F1
#
_entry.id   AF-A0A1I7JCQ1-F1
#
_cell.length_a   1.000
_cell.length_b   1.000
_cell.length_c   1.000
_cell.angle_alpha   90.00
_cell.angle_beta   90.00
_cell.angle_gamma   90.00
#
_symmetry.space_group_name_H-M   'P 1'
#
loop_
_entity.id
_entity.type
_entity.pdbx_description
1 polymer ?
#
loop_
_entity_poly.entity_id
_entity_poly.type
_entity_poly.pdbx_seq_one_letter_code
_entity_poly.pdbx_strand_id
1 'polypeptide(L)'
;MDKICEELYKIGIVPVIAIDDAKDAAPLAEALIKGGLPAAEVTFRTAAAEDAIKIISEKYPEMIVGAGTVLNAEQADRAKAAGAKFIVSPGFNRSNVEYIQSIGVPVVPGTATPGEVEQAIELGLDCVKFFPAEQNGGIAKIKAMAAPYTKMHFMPTGGVNKNNLNDYLGFNKVFCCGGSWMVKKDLISAGKFDEIEAMTRDAVNAMLGFTMKHIGINESDAAAAESVADKFDSLFGFTKKVGNSSVFAGSVIEVMKAKGRGANGHIAIGTNNVDRAVYHLGKQGVKFDESSFSYDADNHLKVAYLADEFGGFAVHLVRN
;
A
#
# COMPACT_ATOMS: atom_id res chain seq x y z
N MET A 1 6.62 0.49 -14.63
CA MET A 1 6.87 1.19 -13.36
C MET A 1 8.33 0.95 -13.01
N ASP A 2 9.06 1.94 -12.49
CA ASP A 2 10.41 1.71 -11.96
C ASP A 2 10.36 0.74 -10.76
N LYS A 3 11.43 -0.04 -10.54
CA LYS A 3 11.51 -1.04 -9.46
C LYS A 3 11.26 -0.45 -8.08
N ILE A 4 11.72 0.78 -7.80
CA ILE A 4 11.43 1.43 -6.52
C ILE A 4 9.94 1.72 -6.39
N CYS A 5 9.29 2.23 -7.44
CA CYS A 5 7.86 2.50 -7.43
C CYS A 5 7.02 1.22 -7.26
N GLU A 6 7.46 0.08 -7.81
CA GLU A 6 6.83 -1.23 -7.58
C GLU A 6 6.93 -1.69 -6.11
N GLU A 7 8.06 -1.44 -5.46
CA GLU A 7 8.19 -1.73 -4.02
C GLU A 7 7.35 -0.76 -3.17
N LEU A 8 7.32 0.52 -3.53
CA LEU A 8 6.44 1.51 -2.89
C LEU A 8 4.96 1.16 -3.09
N TYR A 9 4.58 0.54 -4.22
CA TYR A 9 3.22 0.04 -4.44
C TYR A 9 2.82 -1.02 -3.41
N LYS A 10 3.71 -1.99 -3.14
CA LYS A 10 3.49 -3.04 -2.14
C LYS A 10 3.38 -2.47 -0.72
N ILE A 11 4.16 -1.44 -0.40
CA ILE A 11 4.12 -0.76 0.90
C ILE A 11 2.84 0.08 1.04
N GLY A 12 2.46 0.82 -0.01
CA GLY A 12 1.22 1.59 -0.13
C GLY A 12 1.22 2.99 0.47
N ILE A 13 2.02 3.26 1.52
CA ILE A 13 2.13 4.59 2.14
C ILE A 13 3.61 4.98 2.29
N VAL A 14 3.93 6.23 1.95
CA VAL A 14 5.26 6.83 2.16
C VAL A 14 5.16 7.97 3.19
N PRO A 15 5.69 7.78 4.42
CA PRO A 15 5.81 8.84 5.40
C PRO A 15 6.67 10.01 4.88
N VAL A 16 6.11 11.22 4.85
CA VAL A 16 6.78 12.45 4.42
C VAL A 16 7.32 13.18 5.65
N ILE A 17 8.65 13.17 5.81
CA ILE A 17 9.33 13.54 7.06
C ILE A 17 10.00 14.90 6.93
N ALA A 18 9.77 15.77 7.90
CA ALA A 18 10.61 16.92 8.18
C ALA A 18 11.26 16.69 9.55
N ILE A 19 12.58 16.53 9.56
CA ILE A 19 13.37 16.15 10.74
C ILE A 19 14.37 17.25 11.06
N ASP A 20 14.37 17.77 12.29
CA ASP A 20 15.23 18.91 12.67
C ASP A 20 16.61 18.48 13.16
N ASP A 21 16.73 17.28 13.74
CA ASP A 21 17.96 16.74 14.31
C ASP A 21 18.20 15.32 13.79
N ALA A 22 19.37 15.08 13.21
CA ALA A 22 19.70 13.79 12.61
C ALA A 22 19.75 12.65 13.63
N LYS A 23 19.93 12.94 14.93
CA LYS A 23 19.89 11.92 15.99
C LYS A 23 18.56 11.16 16.06
N ASP A 24 17.47 11.81 15.63
CA ASP A 24 16.12 11.26 15.68
C ASP A 24 15.85 10.31 14.49
N ALA A 25 16.75 10.26 13.49
CA ALA A 25 16.54 9.51 12.26
C ALA A 25 16.48 8.00 12.48
N ALA A 26 17.39 7.46 13.31
CA ALA A 26 17.45 6.02 13.54
C ALA A 26 16.26 5.48 14.38
N PRO A 27 15.87 6.13 15.50
CA PRO A 27 14.65 5.72 16.23
C PRO A 27 13.38 5.90 15.40
N LEU A 28 13.30 6.96 14.57
CA LEU A 28 12.16 7.17 13.68
C LEU A 28 12.03 6.05 12.64
N ALA A 29 13.13 5.67 11.99
CA ALA A 29 13.13 4.56 11.03
C ALA A 29 12.73 3.24 11.69
N GLU A 30 13.23 2.95 12.90
CA GLU A 30 12.85 1.75 13.65
C GLU A 30 11.34 1.72 13.94
N ALA A 31 10.76 2.82 14.39
CA ALA A 31 9.32 2.95 14.65
C ALA A 31 8.49 2.74 13.37
N LEU A 32 8.92 3.32 12.24
CA LEU A 32 8.25 3.14 10.95
C LEU A 32 8.28 1.67 10.48
N ILE A 33 9.45 1.01 10.58
CA ILE A 33 9.61 -0.40 10.21
C ILE A 33 8.73 -1.29 11.09
N LYS A 34 8.77 -1.12 12.42
CA LYS A 34 7.93 -1.89 13.35
C LYS A 34 6.44 -1.65 13.14
N GLY A 35 6.07 -0.43 12.77
CA GLY A 35 4.70 -0.06 12.41
C GLY A 35 4.24 -0.61 11.05
N GLY A 36 5.16 -1.15 10.24
CA GLY A 36 4.85 -1.78 8.95
C GLY A 36 5.12 -0.91 7.72
N LEU A 37 5.71 0.27 7.86
CA LEU A 37 6.10 1.13 6.73
C LEU A 37 7.63 1.22 6.59
N PRO A 38 8.30 0.24 5.96
CA PRO A 38 9.73 0.29 5.68
C PRO A 38 10.04 1.23 4.49
N ALA A 39 9.51 2.45 4.50
CA ALA A 39 9.76 3.51 3.52
C ALA A 39 9.72 4.90 4.16
N ALA A 40 10.41 5.87 3.57
CA ALA A 40 10.40 7.26 4.00
C ALA A 40 10.75 8.23 2.85
N GLU A 41 10.08 9.39 2.81
CA GLU A 41 10.47 10.56 2.04
C GLU A 41 11.01 11.62 3.02
N VAL A 42 12.34 11.70 3.21
CA VAL A 42 12.97 12.72 4.07
C VAL A 42 13.12 14.02 3.28
N THR A 43 12.42 15.07 3.70
CA THR A 43 12.37 16.32 2.93
C THR A 43 13.59 17.21 3.18
N PHE A 44 14.18 17.76 2.11
CA PHE A 44 15.26 18.78 2.12
C PHE A 44 14.77 20.17 2.58
N ARG A 45 13.84 20.20 3.54
CA ARG A 45 13.31 21.40 4.19
C ARG A 45 14.04 21.74 5.49
N THR A 46 14.94 20.87 5.94
CA THR A 46 15.73 21.03 7.16
C THR A 46 17.20 20.75 6.86
N ALA A 47 18.11 21.31 7.67
CA ALA A 47 19.54 21.09 7.53
C ALA A 47 19.94 19.62 7.80
N ALA A 48 19.18 18.92 8.65
CA ALA A 48 19.45 17.53 9.05
C ALA A 48 19.03 16.48 8.00
N ALA A 49 18.42 16.86 6.87
CA ALA A 49 17.88 15.91 5.91
C ALA A 49 18.93 14.94 5.33
N GLU A 50 20.11 15.46 4.96
CA GLU A 50 21.20 14.66 4.40
C GLU A 50 21.73 13.64 5.41
N ASP A 51 22.06 14.09 6.62
CA ASP A 51 22.55 13.23 7.69
C ASP A 51 21.50 12.20 8.12
N ALA A 52 20.22 12.58 8.16
CA ALA A 52 19.14 11.65 8.47
C ALA A 52 19.01 10.55 7.42
N ILE A 53 19.06 10.88 6.12
CA ILE A 53 19.04 9.88 5.04
C ILE A 53 20.22 8.94 5.18
N LYS A 54 21.42 9.48 5.42
CA LYS A 54 22.64 8.68 5.59
C LYS A 54 22.51 7.69 6.75
N ILE A 55 22.09 8.16 7.92
CA ILE A 55 21.88 7.31 9.10
C ILE A 55 20.87 6.20 8.80
N ILE A 56 19.75 6.52 8.15
CA ILE A 56 18.71 5.53 7.84
C ILE A 56 19.22 4.51 6.82
N SER A 57 19.87 4.97 5.75
CA SER A 57 20.36 4.11 4.67
C SER A 57 21.45 3.13 5.16
N GLU A 58 22.34 3.58 6.04
CA GLU A 58 23.41 2.76 6.61
C GLU A 58 22.89 1.76 7.66
N LYS A 59 21.97 2.17 8.54
CA LYS A 59 21.48 1.32 9.64
C LYS A 59 20.35 0.37 9.25
N TYR A 60 19.51 0.77 8.30
CA TYR A 60 18.32 0.03 7.87
C TYR A 60 18.31 -0.13 6.34
N PRO A 61 19.24 -0.91 5.77
CA PRO A 61 19.39 -1.06 4.33
C PRO A 61 18.14 -1.65 3.64
N GLU A 62 17.27 -2.33 4.39
CA GLU A 62 15.98 -2.84 3.93
C GLU A 62 14.92 -1.73 3.74
N MET A 63 15.06 -0.60 4.43
CA MET A 63 14.13 0.52 4.34
C MET A 63 14.31 1.27 3.03
N ILE A 64 13.22 1.65 2.38
CA ILE A 64 13.24 2.47 1.16
C ILE A 64 13.22 3.95 1.55
N VAL A 65 14.39 4.49 1.85
CA VAL A 65 14.55 5.92 2.13
C VAL A 65 14.83 6.71 0.85
N GLY A 66 14.06 7.75 0.61
CA GLY A 66 14.23 8.71 -0.48
C GLY A 66 14.32 10.14 0.01
N ALA A 67 14.73 11.04 -0.87
CA ALA A 67 14.83 12.47 -0.61
C ALA A 67 13.63 13.21 -1.21
N GLY A 68 12.88 13.93 -0.38
CA GLY A 68 11.78 14.79 -0.80
C GLY A 68 12.17 16.26 -0.89
N THR A 69 11.35 17.05 -1.57
CA THR A 69 11.57 18.51 -1.71
C THR A 69 12.94 18.84 -2.32
N VAL A 70 13.43 18.02 -3.26
CA VAL A 70 14.65 18.31 -4.02
C VAL A 70 14.31 19.28 -5.15
N LEU A 71 14.99 20.43 -5.18
CA LEU A 71 14.68 21.55 -6.08
C LEU A 71 15.80 21.83 -7.11
N ASN A 72 16.99 21.27 -6.91
CA ASN A 72 18.14 21.49 -7.79
C ASN A 72 19.14 20.31 -7.77
N ALA A 73 20.11 20.37 -8.69
CA ALA A 73 21.15 19.37 -8.88
C ALA A 73 22.02 19.14 -7.64
N GLU A 74 22.42 20.20 -6.93
CA GLU A 74 23.25 20.09 -5.72
C GLU A 74 22.55 19.25 -4.63
N GLN A 75 21.26 19.48 -4.43
CA GLN A 75 20.46 18.69 -3.50
C GLN A 75 20.31 17.24 -3.96
N ALA A 76 20.20 17.00 -5.26
CA ALA A 76 20.14 15.64 -5.82
C ALA A 76 21.45 14.88 -5.59
N ASP A 77 22.60 15.52 -5.79
CA ASP A 77 23.92 14.94 -5.52
C ASP A 77 24.08 14.58 -4.03
N ARG A 78 23.73 15.51 -3.15
CA ARG A 78 23.77 15.30 -1.70
C ARG A 78 22.85 14.16 -1.26
N ALA A 79 21.62 14.12 -1.78
CA ALA A 79 20.67 13.04 -1.52
C ALA A 79 21.22 11.68 -1.97
N LYS A 80 21.77 11.60 -3.19
CA LYS A 80 22.38 10.38 -3.72
C LYS A 80 23.58 9.95 -2.88
N ALA A 81 24.47 10.88 -2.53
CA ALA A 81 25.64 10.61 -1.71
C ALA A 81 25.27 10.12 -0.30
N ALA A 82 24.17 10.61 0.27
CA ALA A 82 23.61 10.12 1.52
C ALA A 82 22.93 8.74 1.40
N GLY A 83 22.78 8.20 0.19
CA GLY A 83 22.17 6.88 -0.03
C GLY A 83 20.65 6.90 -0.20
N ALA A 84 20.07 8.02 -0.65
CA ALA A 84 18.67 8.06 -1.08
C ALA A 84 18.44 7.12 -2.27
N LYS A 85 17.41 6.28 -2.19
CA LYS A 85 17.05 5.31 -3.23
C LYS A 85 16.15 5.89 -4.32
N PHE A 86 15.50 7.01 -4.05
CA PHE A 86 14.68 7.76 -5.00
C PHE A 86 14.61 9.23 -4.59
N ILE A 87 14.24 10.09 -5.54
CA ILE A 87 14.09 11.53 -5.35
C ILE A 87 12.66 11.96 -5.69
N VAL A 88 12.11 12.86 -4.89
CA VAL A 88 10.79 13.46 -5.05
C VAL A 88 10.91 14.98 -5.05
N SER A 89 10.35 15.63 -6.08
CA SER A 89 10.19 17.08 -6.14
C SER A 89 8.72 17.48 -5.95
N PRO A 90 8.42 18.66 -5.39
CA PRO A 90 7.03 19.09 -5.17
C PRO A 90 6.34 19.51 -6.48
N GLY A 91 7.11 19.85 -7.51
CA GLY A 91 6.63 20.20 -8.84
C GLY A 91 7.56 19.68 -9.94
N PHE A 92 7.21 19.96 -11.19
CA PHE A 92 7.96 19.50 -12.35
C PHE A 92 8.92 20.59 -12.83
N ASN A 93 10.22 20.29 -12.83
CA ASN A 93 11.24 21.13 -13.44
C ASN A 93 12.09 20.25 -14.35
N ARG A 94 11.99 20.46 -15.67
CA ARG A 94 12.63 19.63 -16.69
C ARG A 94 14.13 19.44 -16.45
N SER A 95 14.87 20.54 -16.25
CA SER A 95 16.33 20.45 -16.09
C SER A 95 16.74 19.69 -14.83
N ASN A 96 15.95 19.80 -13.76
CA ASN A 96 16.20 19.04 -12.53
C ASN A 96 15.88 17.55 -12.72
N VAL A 97 14.79 17.21 -13.41
CA VAL A 97 14.40 15.82 -13.70
C VAL A 97 15.44 15.14 -14.60
N GLU A 98 15.82 15.79 -15.70
CA GLU A 98 16.86 15.30 -16.62
C GLU A 98 18.19 15.08 -15.89
N TYR A 99 18.57 16.01 -15.00
CA TYR A 99 19.77 15.87 -14.19
C TYR A 99 19.71 14.64 -13.26
N ILE A 100 18.61 14.47 -12.52
CA ILE A 100 18.43 13.34 -11.60
C ILE A 100 18.46 11.99 -12.37
N GLN A 101 17.85 11.93 -13.55
CA GLN A 101 17.95 10.77 -14.43
C GLN A 101 19.40 10.52 -14.90
N SER A 102 20.14 11.59 -15.24
CA SER A 102 21.53 11.47 -15.70
C SER A 102 22.48 10.90 -14.64
N ILE A 103 22.21 11.15 -13.34
CA ILE A 103 22.95 10.56 -12.23
C ILE A 103 22.41 9.16 -11.83
N GLY A 104 21.44 8.61 -12.56
CA GLY A 104 20.96 7.24 -12.39
C GLY A 104 20.11 7.00 -11.15
N VAL A 105 19.41 8.03 -10.65
CA VAL A 105 18.52 7.92 -9.48
C VAL A 105 17.06 7.97 -9.95
N PRO A 106 16.18 7.05 -9.49
CA PRO A 106 14.74 7.15 -9.76
C PRO A 106 14.16 8.47 -9.27
N VAL A 107 13.33 9.11 -10.09
CA VAL A 107 12.71 10.40 -9.80
C VAL A 107 11.19 10.33 -9.95
N VAL A 108 10.48 10.89 -8.97
CA VAL A 108 9.02 11.00 -8.96
C VAL A 108 8.66 12.49 -8.83
N PRO A 109 8.62 13.25 -9.95
CA PRO A 109 8.40 14.67 -9.91
C PRO A 109 6.93 15.01 -9.64
N GLY A 110 6.69 16.15 -8.99
CA GLY A 110 5.34 16.66 -8.71
C GLY A 110 4.65 17.19 -9.96
N THR A 111 3.38 16.84 -10.13
CA THR A 111 2.49 17.36 -11.17
C THR A 111 1.13 17.70 -10.56
N ALA A 112 0.41 18.62 -11.18
CA ALA A 112 -0.96 18.99 -10.85
C ALA A 112 -1.86 19.10 -12.09
N THR A 113 -1.29 19.13 -13.30
CA THR A 113 -1.98 19.40 -14.55
C THR A 113 -1.61 18.41 -15.66
N PRO A 114 -2.48 18.23 -16.68
CA PRO A 114 -2.18 17.41 -17.86
C PRO A 114 -0.87 17.78 -18.56
N GLY A 115 -0.57 19.08 -18.71
CA GLY A 115 0.66 19.54 -19.38
C GLY A 115 1.94 19.19 -18.61
N GLU A 116 1.90 19.10 -17.28
CA GLU A 116 3.04 18.61 -16.50
C GLU A 116 3.20 17.09 -16.59
N VAL A 117 2.07 16.37 -16.66
CA VAL A 117 2.07 14.92 -16.91
C VAL A 117 2.66 14.60 -18.29
N GLU A 118 2.30 15.36 -19.33
CA GLU A 118 2.87 15.21 -20.67
C GLU A 118 4.38 15.47 -20.71
N GLN A 119 4.86 16.49 -19.99
CA GLN A 119 6.31 16.72 -19.85
C GLN A 119 7.01 15.54 -19.15
N ALA A 120 6.39 14.93 -18.14
CA ALA A 120 6.95 13.74 -17.48
C ALA A 120 7.00 12.54 -18.44
N ILE A 121 5.94 12.35 -19.25
CA ILE A 121 5.89 11.31 -20.29
C ILE A 121 6.98 11.52 -21.34
N GLU A 122 7.23 12.77 -21.77
CA GLU A 122 8.29 13.10 -22.73
C GLU A 122 9.68 12.67 -22.24
N LEU A 123 9.91 12.72 -20.93
CA LEU A 123 11.15 12.24 -20.28
C LEU A 123 11.12 10.75 -19.93
N GLY A 124 10.12 10.00 -20.41
CA GLY A 124 10.00 8.55 -20.23
C GLY A 124 9.53 8.12 -18.84
N LEU A 125 8.98 9.04 -18.03
CA LEU A 125 8.45 8.70 -16.70
C LEU A 125 7.05 8.09 -16.79
N ASP A 126 6.79 7.10 -15.95
CA ASP A 126 5.47 6.47 -15.79
C ASP A 126 4.89 6.59 -14.36
N CYS A 127 5.60 7.32 -13.49
CA CYS A 127 5.21 7.63 -12.11
C CYS A 127 5.46 9.10 -11.82
N VAL A 128 4.45 9.78 -11.28
CA VAL A 128 4.54 11.18 -10.84
C VAL A 128 3.91 11.36 -9.48
N LYS A 129 4.39 12.35 -8.72
CA LYS A 129 3.71 12.83 -7.52
C LYS A 129 2.54 13.72 -7.95
N PHE A 130 1.39 13.61 -7.30
CA PHE A 130 0.28 14.55 -7.48
C PHE A 130 0.18 15.44 -6.24
N PHE A 131 0.52 16.72 -6.38
CA PHE A 131 0.69 17.61 -5.23
C PHE A 131 0.28 19.07 -5.51
N PRO A 132 -0.34 19.77 -4.53
CA PRO A 132 -1.01 19.23 -3.34
C PRO A 132 -2.34 18.55 -3.70
N ALA A 133 -2.54 17.30 -3.29
CA ALA A 133 -3.62 16.45 -3.81
C ALA A 133 -5.03 17.00 -3.54
N GLU A 134 -5.39 17.22 -2.27
CA GLU A 134 -6.75 17.66 -1.91
C GLU A 134 -7.09 19.03 -2.51
N GLN A 135 -6.15 19.98 -2.44
CA GLN A 135 -6.34 21.33 -2.98
C GLN A 135 -6.40 21.37 -4.51
N ASN A 136 -5.89 20.34 -5.19
CA ASN A 136 -6.01 20.19 -6.64
C ASN A 136 -7.19 19.31 -7.05
N GLY A 137 -8.25 19.19 -6.25
CA GLY A 137 -9.45 18.43 -6.63
C GLY A 137 -9.36 16.92 -6.42
N GLY A 138 -8.30 16.47 -5.75
CA GLY A 138 -8.14 15.13 -5.20
C GLY A 138 -8.33 13.98 -6.19
N ILE A 139 -8.86 12.86 -5.69
CA ILE A 139 -9.02 11.63 -6.48
C ILE A 139 -9.88 11.82 -7.74
N ALA A 140 -10.86 12.74 -7.71
CA ALA A 140 -11.70 13.02 -8.87
C ALA A 140 -10.88 13.58 -10.03
N LYS A 141 -9.97 14.52 -9.76
CA LYS A 141 -9.06 15.05 -10.80
C LYS A 141 -8.09 14.00 -11.29
N ILE A 142 -7.54 13.17 -10.39
CA ILE A 142 -6.64 12.06 -10.80
C ILE A 142 -7.36 11.11 -11.75
N LYS A 143 -8.59 10.69 -11.44
CA LYS A 143 -9.38 9.80 -12.32
C LYS A 143 -9.64 10.41 -13.69
N ALA A 144 -10.01 11.70 -13.74
CA ALA A 144 -10.23 12.41 -14.99
C ALA A 144 -8.94 12.53 -15.83
N MET A 145 -7.83 12.86 -15.17
CA MET A 145 -6.53 13.02 -15.82
C MET A 145 -5.93 11.68 -16.27
N ALA A 146 -6.12 10.61 -15.53
CA ALA A 146 -5.57 9.29 -15.86
C ALA A 146 -6.24 8.62 -17.07
N ALA A 147 -7.42 9.09 -17.51
CA ALA A 147 -8.14 8.52 -18.64
C ALA A 147 -7.34 8.52 -19.96
N PRO A 148 -6.73 9.64 -20.41
CA PRO A 148 -5.85 9.64 -21.58
C PRO A 148 -4.45 9.08 -21.30
N TYR A 149 -3.96 9.10 -20.05
CA TYR A 149 -2.59 8.72 -19.69
C TYR A 149 -2.52 7.30 -19.11
N THR A 150 -2.88 6.30 -19.92
CA THR A 150 -3.10 4.92 -19.46
C THR A 150 -1.91 4.23 -18.80
N LYS A 151 -0.67 4.68 -19.06
CA LYS A 151 0.55 4.14 -18.44
C LYS A 151 1.01 4.92 -17.20
N MET A 152 0.40 6.07 -16.91
CA MET A 152 0.83 6.95 -15.83
C MET A 152 0.26 6.51 -14.48
N HIS A 153 1.10 6.54 -13.45
CA HIS A 153 0.74 6.27 -12.07
C HIS A 153 1.03 7.49 -11.19
N PHE A 154 0.23 7.65 -10.14
CA PHE A 154 0.21 8.84 -9.30
C PHE A 154 0.52 8.49 -7.84
N MET A 155 1.36 9.30 -7.22
CA MET A 155 1.58 9.36 -5.78
C MET A 155 0.93 10.63 -5.22
N PRO A 156 -0.37 10.62 -4.87
CA PRO A 156 -1.02 11.76 -4.24
C PRO A 156 -0.36 12.08 -2.90
N THR A 157 -0.08 13.36 -2.67
CA THR A 157 0.47 13.88 -1.42
C THR A 157 -0.12 15.26 -1.14
N GLY A 158 -0.36 15.58 0.13
CA GLY A 158 -0.95 16.85 0.55
C GLY A 158 -2.45 16.72 0.80
N GLY A 159 -2.83 16.73 2.07
CA GLY A 159 -4.21 16.53 2.53
C GLY A 159 -4.66 15.06 2.63
N VAL A 160 -3.86 14.10 2.14
CA VAL A 160 -4.10 12.67 2.38
C VAL A 160 -3.96 12.37 3.88
N ASN A 161 -4.91 11.61 4.42
CA ASN A 161 -5.00 11.20 5.82
C ASN A 161 -5.78 9.88 5.94
N LYS A 162 -5.91 9.34 7.17
CA LYS A 162 -6.58 8.06 7.44
C LYS A 162 -7.99 7.95 6.84
N ASN A 163 -8.73 9.06 6.74
CA ASN A 163 -10.14 9.04 6.32
C ASN A 163 -10.33 8.98 4.81
N ASN A 164 -9.40 9.53 4.01
CA ASN A 164 -9.49 9.54 2.54
C ASN A 164 -8.46 8.62 1.86
N LEU A 165 -7.57 7.99 2.64
CA LEU A 165 -6.49 7.15 2.13
C LEU A 165 -6.97 6.07 1.14
N ASN A 166 -8.03 5.35 1.48
CA ASN A 166 -8.54 4.26 0.64
C ASN A 166 -9.33 4.75 -0.58
N ASP A 167 -9.83 5.99 -0.59
CA ASP A 167 -10.42 6.59 -1.79
C ASP A 167 -9.37 6.74 -2.88
N TYR A 168 -8.14 7.11 -2.48
CA TYR A 168 -6.99 7.17 -3.36
C TYR A 168 -6.48 5.78 -3.72
N LEU A 169 -6.11 4.98 -2.72
CA LEU A 169 -5.47 3.68 -2.90
C LEU A 169 -6.36 2.62 -3.56
N GLY A 170 -7.67 2.84 -3.60
CA GLY A 170 -8.63 2.00 -4.33
C GLY A 170 -8.63 2.22 -5.85
N PHE A 171 -7.99 3.28 -6.35
CA PHE A 171 -7.82 3.52 -7.78
C PHE A 171 -6.51 2.92 -8.29
N ASN A 172 -6.58 2.04 -9.31
CA ASN A 172 -5.42 1.28 -9.79
C ASN A 172 -4.28 2.14 -10.39
N LYS A 173 -4.52 3.41 -10.71
CA LYS A 173 -3.47 4.35 -11.13
C LYS A 173 -2.79 5.05 -9.96
N VAL A 174 -3.21 4.81 -8.72
CA VAL A 174 -2.53 5.30 -7.52
C VAL A 174 -1.64 4.20 -6.96
N PHE A 175 -0.33 4.33 -7.14
CA PHE A 175 0.60 3.29 -6.72
C PHE A 175 0.88 3.34 -5.21
N CYS A 176 1.06 4.52 -4.63
CA CYS A 176 1.15 4.72 -3.17
C CYS A 176 0.67 6.13 -2.81
N CYS A 177 0.47 6.42 -1.52
CA CYS A 177 0.14 7.75 -1.02
C CYS A 177 1.26 8.30 -0.15
N GLY A 178 1.59 9.59 -0.31
CA GLY A 178 2.49 10.31 0.58
C GLY A 178 1.71 11.06 1.68
N GLY A 179 2.19 11.02 2.92
CA GLY A 179 1.60 11.80 4.00
C GLY A 179 2.41 11.87 5.28
N SER A 180 2.09 12.81 6.15
CA SER A 180 2.84 13.11 7.37
C SER A 180 2.05 12.91 8.66
N TRP A 181 0.81 12.42 8.59
CA TRP A 181 -0.09 12.39 9.75
C TRP A 181 0.41 11.47 10.88
N MET A 182 1.21 10.46 10.55
CA MET A 182 1.84 9.52 11.49
C MET A 182 3.26 9.94 11.92
N VAL A 183 3.88 10.90 11.23
CA VAL A 183 5.27 11.38 11.49
C VAL A 183 5.28 12.89 11.69
N LYS A 184 4.41 13.39 12.56
CA LYS A 184 4.33 14.81 12.85
C LYS A 184 5.64 15.30 13.49
N LYS A 185 6.05 16.50 13.12
CA LYS A 185 7.34 17.10 13.52
C LYS A 185 7.50 17.23 15.03
N ASP A 186 6.42 17.58 15.73
CA ASP A 186 6.33 17.68 17.18
C ASP A 186 6.53 16.32 17.87
N LEU A 187 5.95 15.24 17.34
CA LEU A 187 6.18 13.88 17.85
C LEU A 187 7.63 13.43 17.70
N ILE A 188 8.23 13.69 16.54
CA ILE A 188 9.65 13.36 16.27
C ILE A 188 10.55 14.11 17.26
N SER A 189 10.37 15.44 17.35
CA SER A 189 11.22 16.29 18.21
C SER A 189 11.06 15.99 19.70
N ALA A 190 9.90 15.48 20.11
CA ALA A 190 9.61 15.06 21.48
C ALA A 190 10.05 13.61 21.78
N GLY A 191 10.66 12.90 20.81
CA GLY A 191 11.09 11.51 20.96
C GLY A 191 9.94 10.51 21.16
N LYS A 192 8.73 10.82 20.69
CA LYS A 192 7.52 10.00 20.85
C LYS A 192 7.46 8.86 19.83
N PHE A 193 8.53 8.08 19.72
CA PHE A 193 8.67 7.05 18.69
C PHE A 193 7.70 5.88 18.87
N ASP A 194 7.34 5.52 20.09
CA ASP A 194 6.29 4.51 20.37
C ASP A 194 4.91 4.95 19.83
N GLU A 195 4.60 6.26 19.94
CA GLU A 195 3.36 6.83 19.39
C GLU A 195 3.39 6.81 17.86
N ILE A 196 4.53 7.15 17.25
CA ILE A 196 4.73 7.07 15.80
C ILE A 196 4.56 5.63 15.32
N GLU A 197 5.13 4.64 16.01
CA GLU A 197 4.95 3.22 15.69
C GLU A 197 3.46 2.83 15.69
N ALA A 198 2.73 3.19 16.75
CA ALA A 198 1.30 2.92 16.86
C ALA A 198 0.49 3.61 15.74
N MET A 199 0.74 4.89 15.47
CA MET A 199 0.09 5.63 14.38
C MET A 199 0.40 5.06 12.99
N THR A 200 1.61 4.54 12.82
CA THR A 200 2.05 3.87 11.58
C THR A 200 1.29 2.57 11.39
N ARG A 201 1.20 1.75 12.44
CA ARG A 201 0.43 0.50 12.44
C ARG A 201 -1.05 0.75 12.16
N ASP A 202 -1.61 1.79 12.76
CA ASP A 202 -2.98 2.24 12.51
C ASP A 202 -3.23 2.65 11.06
N ALA A 203 -2.25 3.32 10.42
CA ALA A 203 -2.32 3.69 9.01
C ALA A 203 -2.29 2.45 8.10
N VAL A 204 -1.41 1.49 8.39
CA VAL A 204 -1.32 0.21 7.67
C VAL A 204 -2.63 -0.58 7.82
N ASN A 205 -3.15 -0.70 9.04
CA ASN A 205 -4.41 -1.40 9.30
C ASN A 205 -5.59 -0.75 8.56
N ALA A 206 -5.66 0.58 8.56
CA ALA A 206 -6.70 1.31 7.82
C ALA A 206 -6.57 1.09 6.31
N MET A 207 -5.35 1.09 5.77
CA MET A 207 -5.09 0.80 4.36
C MET A 207 -5.53 -0.62 3.98
N LEU A 208 -5.14 -1.63 4.77
CA LEU A 208 -5.46 -3.03 4.49
C LEU A 208 -6.96 -3.31 4.66
N GLY A 209 -7.61 -2.74 5.68
CA GLY A 209 -9.06 -2.80 5.83
C GLY A 209 -9.61 -4.22 5.94
N PHE A 210 -8.98 -5.05 6.77
CA PHE A 210 -9.37 -6.45 6.92
C PHE A 210 -10.82 -6.60 7.41
N THR A 211 -11.60 -7.46 6.76
CA THR A 211 -12.99 -7.78 7.16
C THR A 211 -13.24 -9.28 7.10
N MET A 212 -14.18 -9.80 7.88
CA MET A 212 -14.68 -11.16 7.69
C MET A 212 -15.64 -11.17 6.49
N LYS A 213 -15.38 -12.00 5.48
CA LYS A 213 -16.28 -12.13 4.31
C LYS A 213 -17.25 -13.27 4.49
N HIS A 214 -16.73 -14.50 4.61
CA HIS A 214 -17.55 -15.68 4.79
C HIS A 214 -16.75 -16.84 5.41
N ILE A 215 -17.49 -17.80 5.94
CA ILE A 215 -16.99 -19.09 6.42
C ILE A 215 -17.54 -20.17 5.49
N GLY A 216 -16.61 -20.92 4.89
CA GLY A 216 -16.86 -22.13 4.14
C GLY A 216 -17.01 -23.33 5.05
N ILE A 217 -18.07 -24.12 4.86
CA ILE A 217 -18.28 -25.41 5.53
C ILE A 217 -18.19 -26.51 4.49
N ASN A 218 -17.28 -27.46 4.68
CA ASN A 218 -17.08 -28.57 3.75
C ASN A 218 -18.12 -29.68 3.97
N GLU A 219 -18.88 -30.02 2.92
CA GLU A 219 -19.79 -31.18 2.92
C GLU A 219 -19.37 -32.23 1.88
N SER A 220 -19.95 -33.43 2.00
CA SER A 220 -19.64 -34.57 1.12
C SER A 220 -20.17 -34.40 -0.30
N ASP A 221 -21.34 -33.76 -0.44
CA ASP A 221 -22.09 -33.66 -1.68
C ASP A 221 -23.11 -32.51 -1.63
N ALA A 222 -23.81 -32.31 -2.74
CA ALA A 222 -24.80 -31.24 -2.88
C ALA A 222 -26.01 -31.39 -1.94
N ALA A 223 -26.46 -32.60 -1.65
CA ALA A 223 -27.64 -32.82 -0.80
C ALA A 223 -27.31 -32.53 0.66
N ALA A 224 -26.13 -32.93 1.12
CA ALA A 224 -25.61 -32.57 2.44
C ALA A 224 -25.48 -31.04 2.58
N ALA A 225 -24.92 -30.37 1.57
CA ALA A 225 -24.78 -28.91 1.58
C ALA A 225 -26.12 -28.18 1.65
N GLU A 226 -27.11 -28.62 0.85
CA GLU A 226 -28.46 -28.05 0.90
C GLU A 226 -29.14 -28.28 2.25
N SER A 227 -28.99 -29.48 2.84
CA SER A 227 -29.56 -29.78 4.16
C SER A 227 -29.01 -28.89 5.26
N VAL A 228 -27.71 -28.59 5.25
CA VAL A 228 -27.09 -27.66 6.21
C VAL A 228 -27.57 -26.24 5.99
N ALA A 229 -27.64 -25.77 4.73
CA ALA A 229 -28.16 -24.44 4.42
C ALA A 229 -29.64 -24.29 4.83
N ASP A 230 -30.46 -25.33 4.66
CA ASP A 230 -31.87 -25.35 5.08
C ASP A 230 -32.02 -25.22 6.60
N LYS A 231 -31.09 -25.79 7.38
CA LYS A 231 -31.09 -25.60 8.85
C LYS A 231 -30.82 -24.14 9.22
N PHE A 232 -29.89 -23.47 8.53
CA PHE A 232 -29.63 -22.05 8.76
C PHE A 232 -30.81 -21.17 8.36
N ASP A 233 -31.46 -21.48 7.24
CA ASP A 233 -32.64 -20.76 6.78
C ASP A 233 -33.82 -20.93 7.77
N SER A 234 -34.15 -22.17 8.12
CA SER A 234 -35.28 -22.47 9.00
C SER A 234 -35.12 -22.00 10.45
N LEU A 235 -33.91 -22.09 11.02
CA LEU A 235 -33.67 -21.72 12.42
C LEU A 235 -33.36 -20.24 12.61
N PHE A 236 -32.67 -19.61 11.65
CA PHE A 236 -32.13 -18.26 11.81
C PHE A 236 -32.58 -17.27 10.72
N GLY A 237 -33.33 -17.70 9.71
CA GLY A 237 -33.81 -16.86 8.61
C GLY A 237 -32.74 -16.50 7.59
N PHE A 238 -31.64 -17.26 7.54
CA PHE A 238 -30.56 -17.02 6.58
C PHE A 238 -30.95 -17.61 5.22
N THR A 239 -31.68 -16.83 4.42
CA THR A 239 -32.21 -17.26 3.12
C THR A 239 -31.14 -17.93 2.28
N LYS A 240 -31.42 -19.15 1.83
CA LYS A 240 -30.46 -19.91 1.02
C LYS A 240 -30.37 -19.38 -0.41
N LYS A 241 -29.17 -19.40 -0.96
CA LYS A 241 -28.87 -19.12 -2.37
C LYS A 241 -28.03 -20.25 -2.95
N VAL A 242 -28.66 -21.08 -3.78
CA VAL A 242 -28.01 -22.24 -4.41
C VAL A 242 -27.11 -21.76 -5.55
N GLY A 243 -25.82 -22.07 -5.45
CA GLY A 243 -24.83 -21.86 -6.51
C GLY A 243 -24.36 -23.17 -7.13
N ASN A 244 -23.37 -23.08 -8.01
CA ASN A 244 -22.81 -24.23 -8.71
C ASN A 244 -21.95 -25.10 -7.77
N SER A 245 -21.02 -24.48 -7.05
CA SER A 245 -20.04 -25.17 -6.19
C SER A 245 -20.42 -25.19 -4.71
N SER A 246 -21.34 -24.33 -4.31
CA SER A 246 -21.75 -24.12 -2.92
C SER A 246 -23.20 -23.65 -2.82
N VAL A 247 -23.75 -23.70 -1.61
CA VAL A 247 -25.03 -23.11 -1.23
C VAL A 247 -24.74 -22.07 -0.15
N PHE A 248 -25.02 -20.80 -0.42
CA PHE A 248 -24.90 -19.76 0.59
C PHE A 248 -26.12 -19.75 1.50
N ALA A 249 -25.93 -19.63 2.80
CA ALA A 249 -26.97 -19.28 3.76
C ALA A 249 -26.73 -17.84 4.23
N GLY A 250 -27.60 -16.92 3.81
CA GLY A 250 -27.36 -15.48 3.95
C GLY A 250 -26.15 -15.03 3.13
N SER A 251 -25.32 -14.15 3.69
CA SER A 251 -24.14 -13.58 3.01
C SER A 251 -22.79 -14.08 3.53
N VAL A 252 -22.76 -14.77 4.67
CA VAL A 252 -21.52 -15.09 5.40
C VAL A 252 -21.26 -16.59 5.59
N ILE A 253 -22.23 -17.45 5.30
CA ILE A 253 -22.05 -18.91 5.39
C ILE A 253 -22.10 -19.50 4.00
N GLU A 254 -21.00 -20.10 3.56
CA GLU A 254 -20.86 -20.80 2.30
C GLU A 254 -20.79 -22.31 2.56
N VAL A 255 -21.82 -23.07 2.23
CA VAL A 255 -21.81 -24.52 2.40
C VAL A 255 -21.36 -25.17 1.10
N MET A 256 -20.18 -25.78 1.10
CA MET A 256 -19.55 -26.34 -0.09
C MET A 256 -20.17 -27.68 -0.47
N LYS A 257 -20.45 -27.89 -1.76
CA LYS A 257 -21.03 -29.15 -2.28
C LYS A 257 -20.01 -30.29 -2.44
N ALA A 258 -18.75 -30.03 -2.11
CA ALA A 258 -17.65 -30.98 -2.09
C ALA A 258 -16.58 -30.47 -1.12
N LYS A 259 -15.71 -31.36 -0.64
CA LYS A 259 -14.60 -30.98 0.24
C LYS A 259 -13.60 -30.08 -0.50
N GLY A 260 -13.50 -28.84 -0.03
CA GLY A 260 -12.50 -27.86 -0.47
C GLY A 260 -11.22 -27.92 0.37
N ARG A 261 -10.49 -26.80 0.40
CA ARG A 261 -9.32 -26.62 1.27
C ARG A 261 -9.76 -26.57 2.75
N GLY A 262 -8.86 -26.99 3.65
CA GLY A 262 -9.12 -27.04 5.10
C GLY A 262 -9.88 -28.29 5.53
N ALA A 263 -9.52 -28.85 6.68
CA ALA A 263 -10.24 -29.99 7.26
C ALA A 263 -11.74 -29.70 7.51
N ASN A 264 -12.04 -28.49 7.97
CA ASN A 264 -13.39 -28.03 8.33
C ASN A 264 -14.02 -27.10 7.28
N GLY A 265 -13.25 -26.68 6.27
CA GLY A 265 -13.64 -25.68 5.28
C GLY A 265 -12.67 -24.49 5.29
N HIS A 266 -13.16 -23.30 4.95
CA HIS A 266 -12.32 -22.11 4.81
C HIS A 266 -12.87 -20.88 5.52
N ILE A 267 -11.99 -19.91 5.78
CA ILE A 267 -12.35 -18.57 6.24
C ILE A 267 -11.83 -17.57 5.21
N ALA A 268 -12.74 -16.78 4.65
CA ALA A 268 -12.42 -15.71 3.72
C ALA A 268 -12.27 -14.39 4.46
N ILE A 269 -11.10 -13.79 4.38
CA ILE A 269 -10.79 -12.46 4.93
C ILE A 269 -10.70 -11.46 3.78
N GLY A 270 -11.58 -10.47 3.80
CA GLY A 270 -11.58 -9.34 2.89
C GLY A 270 -10.44 -8.37 3.18
N THR A 271 -9.88 -7.74 2.14
CA THR A 271 -8.89 -6.65 2.23
C THR A 271 -9.10 -5.67 1.08
N ASN A 272 -8.73 -4.41 1.24
CA ASN A 272 -8.84 -3.41 0.19
C ASN A 272 -7.93 -3.69 -1.01
N ASN A 273 -6.78 -4.35 -0.77
CA ASN A 273 -5.83 -4.75 -1.80
C ASN A 273 -5.09 -6.03 -1.34
N VAL A 274 -5.19 -7.10 -2.13
CA VAL A 274 -4.64 -8.42 -1.77
C VAL A 274 -3.12 -8.43 -1.91
N ASP A 275 -2.54 -7.80 -2.94
CA ASP A 275 -1.08 -7.73 -3.12
C ASP A 275 -0.40 -7.08 -1.91
N ARG A 276 -0.94 -5.94 -1.45
CA ARG A 276 -0.44 -5.25 -0.26
C ARG A 276 -0.64 -6.09 1.00
N ALA A 277 -1.78 -6.75 1.16
CA ALA A 277 -2.01 -7.62 2.31
C ALA A 277 -1.02 -8.79 2.36
N VAL A 278 -0.75 -9.45 1.24
CA VAL A 278 0.26 -10.50 1.13
C VAL A 278 1.65 -9.96 1.49
N TYR A 279 2.02 -8.79 0.99
CA TYR A 279 3.29 -8.14 1.35
C TYR A 279 3.41 -7.88 2.85
N HIS A 280 2.42 -7.21 3.45
CA HIS A 280 2.46 -6.78 4.85
C HIS A 280 2.41 -7.97 5.81
N LEU A 281 1.54 -8.95 5.55
CA LEU A 281 1.48 -10.18 6.36
C LEU A 281 2.75 -11.03 6.18
N GLY A 282 3.32 -11.08 4.97
CA GLY A 282 4.60 -11.73 4.72
C GLY A 282 5.75 -11.14 5.54
N LYS A 283 5.78 -9.81 5.70
CA LYS A 283 6.73 -9.12 6.59
C LYS A 283 6.52 -9.46 8.07
N GLN A 284 5.34 -9.93 8.45
CA GLN A 284 5.02 -10.43 9.78
C GLN A 284 5.28 -11.94 9.94
N GLY A 285 5.82 -12.60 8.91
CA GLY A 285 6.16 -14.02 8.92
C GLY A 285 5.05 -14.96 8.46
N VAL A 286 3.90 -14.43 8.01
CA VAL A 286 2.84 -15.24 7.43
C VAL A 286 3.29 -15.81 6.09
N LYS A 287 3.14 -17.13 5.92
CA LYS A 287 3.43 -17.83 4.67
C LYS A 287 2.15 -18.02 3.86
N PHE A 288 2.28 -17.97 2.55
CA PHE A 288 1.18 -18.18 1.61
C PHE A 288 1.45 -19.40 0.73
N ASP A 289 0.38 -20.12 0.37
CA ASP A 289 0.45 -21.14 -0.66
C ASP A 289 0.34 -20.47 -2.04
N GLU A 290 1.48 -20.22 -2.68
CA GLU A 290 1.54 -19.54 -3.98
C GLU A 290 0.80 -20.31 -5.09
N SER A 291 0.63 -21.64 -4.97
CA SER A 291 -0.17 -22.42 -5.93
C SER A 291 -1.66 -22.09 -5.88
N SER A 292 -2.11 -21.43 -4.82
CA SER A 292 -3.49 -20.98 -4.65
C SER A 292 -3.79 -19.62 -5.29
N PHE A 293 -2.76 -18.91 -5.74
CA PHE A 293 -2.91 -17.53 -6.18
C PHE A 293 -3.75 -17.46 -7.45
N SER A 294 -4.75 -16.59 -7.42
CA SER A 294 -5.52 -16.23 -8.61
C SER A 294 -5.41 -14.73 -8.83
N TYR A 295 -5.40 -14.33 -10.09
CA TYR A 295 -5.17 -12.95 -10.51
C TYR A 295 -6.36 -12.42 -11.31
N ASP A 296 -6.54 -11.10 -11.29
CA ASP A 296 -7.47 -10.41 -12.18
C ASP A 296 -6.85 -10.13 -13.57
N ALA A 297 -7.59 -9.45 -14.44
CA ALA A 297 -7.15 -9.13 -15.80
C ALA A 297 -5.97 -8.14 -15.84
N ASP A 298 -5.74 -7.38 -14.76
CA ASP A 298 -4.64 -6.43 -14.62
C ASP A 298 -3.44 -7.09 -13.89
N ASN A 299 -3.47 -8.40 -13.68
CA ASN A 299 -2.46 -9.20 -12.99
C ASN A 299 -2.29 -8.83 -11.49
N HIS A 300 -3.33 -8.33 -10.84
CA HIS A 300 -3.37 -8.15 -9.38
C HIS A 300 -3.96 -9.37 -8.69
N LEU A 301 -3.47 -9.68 -7.49
CA LEU A 301 -4.00 -10.80 -6.72
C LEU A 301 -5.49 -10.60 -6.38
N LYS A 302 -6.28 -11.65 -6.67
CA LYS A 302 -7.70 -11.73 -6.34
C LYS A 302 -7.95 -12.62 -5.13
N VAL A 303 -7.25 -13.76 -5.06
CA VAL A 303 -7.33 -14.71 -3.94
C VAL A 303 -5.94 -15.22 -3.61
N ALA A 304 -5.62 -15.31 -2.32
CA ALA A 304 -4.37 -15.87 -1.81
C ALA A 304 -4.63 -16.65 -0.52
N TYR A 305 -4.42 -17.97 -0.52
CA TYR A 305 -4.50 -18.78 0.70
C TYR A 305 -3.21 -18.69 1.51
N LEU A 306 -3.36 -18.64 2.83
CA LEU A 306 -2.28 -18.87 3.77
C LEU A 306 -1.82 -20.33 3.65
N ALA A 307 -0.54 -20.57 3.93
CA ALA A 307 0.02 -21.92 3.95
C ALA A 307 -0.44 -22.72 5.18
N ASP A 308 -0.68 -22.02 6.30
CA ASP A 308 -1.16 -22.61 7.55
C ASP A 308 -2.69 -22.62 7.64
N GLU A 309 -3.24 -23.61 8.34
CA GLU A 309 -4.65 -23.66 8.70
C GLU A 309 -4.88 -23.14 10.13
N PHE A 310 -5.99 -22.44 10.34
CA PHE A 310 -6.39 -21.96 11.67
C PHE A 310 -7.54 -22.81 12.19
N GLY A 311 -7.28 -23.65 13.20
CA GLY A 311 -8.30 -24.53 13.78
C GLY A 311 -8.91 -25.52 12.78
N GLY A 312 -8.13 -25.95 11.78
CA GLY A 312 -8.58 -26.82 10.69
C GLY A 312 -9.33 -26.10 9.56
N PHE A 313 -9.36 -24.77 9.56
CA PHE A 313 -9.86 -23.98 8.44
C PHE A 313 -8.71 -23.44 7.61
N ALA A 314 -8.79 -23.60 6.29
CA ALA A 314 -7.92 -22.88 5.38
C ALA A 314 -8.31 -21.39 5.38
N VAL A 315 -7.35 -20.48 5.48
CA VAL A 315 -7.63 -19.04 5.46
C VAL A 315 -7.19 -18.46 4.14
N HIS A 316 -8.01 -17.65 3.50
CA HIS A 316 -7.61 -16.91 2.31
C HIS A 316 -7.98 -15.44 2.37
N LEU A 317 -7.16 -14.65 1.69
CA LEU A 317 -7.42 -13.25 1.41
C LEU A 317 -8.24 -13.12 0.13
N VAL A 318 -9.18 -12.18 0.13
CA VAL A 318 -9.96 -11.78 -1.06
C VAL A 318 -10.20 -10.26 -1.01
N ARG A 319 -10.46 -9.64 -2.17
CA ARG A 319 -10.77 -8.21 -2.21
C ARG A 319 -12.11 -7.89 -1.52
N ASN A 320 -12.17 -6.72 -0.87
CA ASN A 320 -13.37 -6.19 -0.24
C ASN A 320 -14.52 -5.92 -1.22
#